data_AF-A0A6J4NHD8-F1
#
_entry.id   AF-A0A6J4NHD8-F1
#
_cell.length_a   1.000
_cell.length_b   1.000
_cell.length_c   1.000
_cell.angle_alpha   90.00
_cell.angle_beta   90.00
_cell.angle_gamma   90.00
#
_symmetry.space_group_name_H-M   'P 1'
#
loop_
_entity.id
_entity.type
_entity.pdbx_description
1 polymer ?
#
loop_
_entity_poly.entity_id
_entity_poly.type
_entity_poly.pdbx_seq_one_letter_code
_entity_poly.pdbx_strand_id
1 'polypeptide(L)' 'LAGAAAVARGGDGCAAAGELASANAADLRSCRVAGQEVWVEVAVSGPDWHGAGRDLVAHARAGP' A
#
# COMPACT_ATOMS: atom_id res chain seq x y z
N LEU A 1 0.02 1.48 8.81
CA LEU A 1 0.83 1.32 10.06
C LEU A 1 2.05 0.42 9.86
N ALA A 2 1.93 -0.76 9.23
CA ALA A 2 3.05 -1.71 9.07
C ALA A 2 4.32 -1.11 8.45
N GLY A 3 4.20 -0.35 7.35
CA GLY A 3 5.34 0.31 6.71
C GLY A 3 6.05 1.31 7.63
N ALA A 4 5.31 2.23 8.26
CA ALA A 4 5.89 3.18 9.21
C ALA A 4 6.58 2.50 10.41
N ALA A 5 5.99 1.42 10.92
CA ALA A 5 6.59 0.63 12.01
C ALA A 5 7.85 -0.13 11.59
N ALA A 6 7.98 -0.53 10.32
CA ALA A 6 9.20 -1.12 9.78
C ALA A 6 10.30 -0.05 9.64
N VAL A 7 9.99 1.12 9.08
CA VAL A 7 10.93 2.24 8.95
C VAL A 7 11.43 2.71 10.32
N ALA A 8 10.54 2.81 11.32
CA ALA A 8 10.91 3.19 12.68
C ALA A 8 11.90 2.19 13.34
N ARG A 9 11.92 0.93 12.88
CA ARG A 9 12.85 -0.12 13.34
C ARG A 9 14.06 -0.29 12.42
N GLY A 10 14.24 0.58 11.43
CA GLY A 10 15.34 0.54 10.47
C GLY A 10 15.17 -0.51 9.35
N GLY A 11 13.95 -1.03 9.17
CA GLY A 11 13.61 -1.97 8.10
C GLY A 11 13.04 -1.30 6.84
N ASP A 12 12.67 -2.12 5.86
CA ASP A 12 12.04 -1.68 4.61
C ASP A 12 10.53 -1.46 4.81
N GLY A 13 10.13 -0.19 4.75
CA GLY A 13 8.73 0.23 4.87
C GLY A 13 7.85 -0.21 3.71
N CYS A 14 8.39 -0.29 2.49
CA CYS A 14 7.65 -0.67 1.29
C CYS A 14 7.43 -2.18 1.22
N ALA A 15 8.42 -2.98 1.60
CA ALA A 15 8.26 -4.43 1.72
C ALA A 15 7.15 -4.76 2.73
N ALA A 16 7.21 -4.19 3.95
CA ALA A 16 6.21 -4.42 4.99
C ALA A 16 4.80 -3.91 4.60
N ALA A 17 4.71 -2.80 3.86
CA ALA A 17 3.43 -2.32 3.35
C ALA A 17 2.86 -3.24 2.25
N GLY A 18 3.73 -3.80 1.39
CA GLY A 18 3.35 -4.74 0.34
C GLY A 18 2.80 -6.05 0.89
N GLU A 19 3.47 -6.63 1.89
CA GLU A 19 2.97 -7.82 2.59
C GLU A 19 1.58 -7.59 3.19
N LEU A 20 1.36 -6.43 3.81
CA LEU A 20 0.04 -6.08 4.35
C LEU A 20 -0.99 -5.88 3.24
N ALA A 21 -0.64 -5.23 2.13
CA ALA A 21 -1.56 -5.05 1.00
C ALA A 21 -2.00 -6.42 0.45
N SER A 22 -1.06 -7.33 0.20
CA SER A 22 -1.34 -8.67 -0.30
C SER A 22 -2.20 -9.48 0.68
N ALA A 23 -1.95 -9.37 1.99
CA ALA A 23 -2.79 -10.01 3.01
C ALA A 23 -4.25 -9.50 3.00
N ASN A 24 -4.48 -8.29 2.47
CA ASN A 24 -5.80 -7.69 2.29
C ASN A 24 -6.36 -7.86 0.86
N ALA A 25 -5.78 -8.76 0.05
CA ALA A 25 -6.14 -8.94 -1.35
C ALA A 25 -6.06 -7.64 -2.18
N ALA A 26 -5.10 -6.78 -1.86
CA ALA A 26 -4.78 -5.57 -2.58
C ALA A 26 -3.36 -5.65 -3.17
N ASP A 27 -3.17 -5.04 -4.32
CA ASP A 27 -1.87 -4.89 -4.98
C ASP A 27 -1.25 -3.55 -4.62
N LEU A 28 0.00 -3.55 -4.15
CA LEU A 28 0.76 -2.33 -3.95
C LEU A 28 1.22 -1.78 -5.31
N ARG A 29 0.61 -0.68 -5.77
CA ARG A 29 0.91 -0.05 -7.07
C ARG A 29 2.08 0.90 -6.99
N SER A 30 2.17 1.66 -5.91
CA SER A 30 3.32 2.52 -5.64
C SER A 30 3.62 2.59 -4.14
N CYS A 31 4.89 2.78 -3.83
CA CYS A 31 5.33 3.06 -2.47
C CYS A 31 6.51 4.02 -2.49
N ARG A 32 6.50 4.94 -1.52
CA ARG A 32 7.61 5.86 -1.27
C ARG A 32 7.82 6.02 0.22
N VAL A 33 9.07 5.89 0.65
CA VAL A 33 9.50 6.27 2.00
C VAL A 33 10.08 7.67 1.95
N ALA A 34 9.61 8.56 2.82
CA ALA A 34 10.11 9.92 2.96
C ALA A 34 10.39 10.19 4.45
N GLY A 35 11.66 10.13 4.85
CA GLY A 35 12.05 10.19 6.26
C GLY A 35 11.46 8.99 7.03
N GLN A 36 10.54 9.25 7.97
CA GLN A 36 9.82 8.21 8.73
C GLN A 36 8.40 7.95 8.23
N GLU A 37 8.02 8.56 7.11
CA GLU A 37 6.71 8.39 6.51
C GLU A 37 6.76 7.38 5.38
N VAL A 38 5.68 6.61 5.26
CA VAL A 38 5.45 5.71 4.14
C VAL A 38 4.16 6.12 3.46
N TRP A 39 4.29 6.41 2.17
CA TRP A 39 3.19 6.73 1.27
C TRP A 39 2.96 5.56 0.34
N VAL A 40 1.72 5.12 0.22
CA VAL A 40 1.35 3.98 -0.62
C VAL A 40 0.14 4.29 -1.48
N GLU A 41 0.14 3.71 -2.66
CA GLU A 41 -1.04 3.52 -3.48
C GLU A 41 -1.30 2.02 -3.60
N VAL A 42 -2.51 1.60 -3.27
CA VAL A 42 -2.96 0.22 -3.42
C VAL A 42 -4.14 0.15 -4.37
N ALA A 43 -4.26 -0.95 -5.10
CA ALA A 43 -5.41 -1.25 -5.92
C ALA A 43 -6.04 -2.57 -5.50
N VAL A 44 -7.36 -2.64 -5.48
CA VAL A 44 -8.09 -3.91 -5.39
C VAL A 44 -8.74 -4.15 -6.74
N SER A 45 -8.47 -5.32 -7.32
CA SER A 45 -9.12 -5.75 -8.56
C SER A 45 -10.62 -5.86 -8.32
N GLY A 46 -11.39 -5.00 -9.00
CA GLY A 46 -12.84 -5.01 -8.94
C GLY A 46 -13.44 -6.05 -9.89
N PRO A 47 -14.66 -6.54 -9.64
CA PRO A 47 -15.37 -7.36 -10.61
C PRO A 47 -15.61 -6.57 -11.91
N ASP A 48 -15.40 -7.22 -13.06
CA ASP A 48 -15.70 -6.65 -14.37
C ASP A 48 -17.21 -6.49 -14.55
N TRP A 49 -17.73 -5.29 -14.31
CA TRP A 49 -19.13 -4.97 -14.54
C TRP A 49 -19.28 -4.37 -15.94
N HIS A 50 -19.87 -5.14 -16.86
CA HIS A 50 -20.22 -4.72 -18.23
C HIS A 50 -19.09 -4.00 -18.98
N GLY A 51 -17.85 -4.53 -18.91
CA GLY A 51 -16.69 -4.00 -19.64
C GLY A 51 -16.06 -2.74 -19.02
N ALA A 52 -16.54 -2.29 -17.86
CA ALA A 52 -15.92 -1.23 -17.07
C ALA A 52 -15.20 -1.84 -15.86
N GLY A 53 -14.02 -2.42 -16.07
CA GLY A 53 -13.12 -2.76 -14.96
C GLY A 53 -12.81 -1.49 -14.18
N ARG A 54 -13.32 -1.40 -12.94
CA ARG A 54 -13.06 -0.28 -12.03
C ARG A 54 -12.25 -0.83 -10.88
N ASP A 55 -10.94 -0.92 -11.07
CA ASP A 55 -10.01 -1.14 -9.95
C ASP A 55 -10.24 -0.04 -8.92
N LEU A 56 -10.38 -0.45 -7.66
CA LEU A 56 -10.49 0.50 -6.56
C LEU A 56 -9.10 0.89 -6.13
N VAL A 57 -8.72 2.14 -6.39
CA VAL A 57 -7.43 2.70 -5.99
C VAL A 57 -7.59 3.48 -4.69
N ALA A 58 -6.69 3.25 -3.74
CA ALA A 58 -6.63 3.97 -2.48
C ALA A 58 -5.21 4.47 -2.21
N HIS A 59 -5.11 5.69 -1.68
CA HIS A 59 -3.86 6.29 -1.22
C HIS A 59 -3.84 6.36 0.30
N ALA A 60 -2.69 6.05 0.90
CA ALA A 60 -2.51 6.17 2.34
C ALA A 60 -1.10 6.68 2.69
N ARG A 61 -1.03 7.44 3.80
CA ARG A 61 0.21 7.90 4.44
C ARG A 61 0.24 7.33 5.86
N ALA A 62 1.39 6.82 6.28
CA ALA A 62 1.65 6.42 7.65
C ALA A 62 3.00 6.97 8.11
N GLY A 63 3.02 7.66 9.24
CA GLY A 63 4.20 8.29 9.83
C GLY A 63 3.78 9.22 10.99
N PRO A 64 4.74 9.83 11.68
CA PRO A 64 4.48 10.87 12.69
C PRO A 64 3.73 12.09 12.14
#